data_AF-A0A0G1X612-F1
#
_entry.id   AF-A0A0G1X612-F1
#
_cell.length_a   1.000
_cell.length_b   1.000
_cell.length_c   1.000
_cell.angle_alpha   90.00
_cell.angle_beta   90.00
_cell.angle_gamma   90.00
#
_symmetry.space_group_name_H-M   'P 1'
#
loop_
_entity.id
_entity.type
_entity.pdbx_description
1 polymer ?
#
loop_
_entity_poly.entity_id
_entity_poly.type
_entity_poly.pdbx_seq_one_letter_code
_entity_poly.pdbx_strand_id
1 'polypeptide(L)'
;MAHLKAVDHVSTAFLLHCYCEWCKMGKSGEEKAKAISEPLLPLISSLQPLINMFIGEYTHNLDDKGRMALPAKFRSKLRGSAIITRGLDACLFVFTAEEWEKLAEKLVSLPITQANSRAFTRLMLAGAMDVEIDKQGRILVPDYLREYAGLTKGVVVTGLYNRIELWDSEQWKAYKTKTEASSDEIAEKLSDLGI
;
A
#
# COMPACT_ATOMS: atom_id res chain seq x y z
N MET A 1 21.92 -2.32 -29.06
CA MET A 1 20.70 -2.85 -29.71
C MET A 1 20.85 -4.37 -29.80
N ALA A 2 20.76 -5.07 -28.67
CA ALA A 2 20.91 -6.52 -28.57
C ALA A 2 20.35 -6.97 -27.22
N HIS A 3 19.90 -8.23 -27.17
CA HIS A 3 19.26 -8.95 -26.06
C HIS A 3 17.74 -8.83 -25.93
N LEU A 4 17.04 -9.35 -26.94
CA LEU A 4 15.72 -9.96 -26.78
C LEU A 4 15.60 -11.18 -27.71
N LYS A 5 16.33 -12.26 -27.39
CA LYS A 5 16.15 -13.60 -27.99
C LYS A 5 16.61 -14.66 -27.00
N ALA A 6 15.67 -15.21 -26.24
CA ALA A 6 15.70 -16.56 -25.66
C ALA A 6 14.41 -16.72 -24.83
N VAL A 7 13.29 -16.93 -25.51
CA VAL A 7 12.14 -17.61 -24.88
C VAL A 7 12.08 -18.94 -25.61
N ASP A 8 12.77 -19.90 -25.02
CA ASP A 8 13.09 -21.19 -25.59
C ASP A 8 11.85 -22.05 -25.85
N HIS A 9 11.99 -22.85 -26.90
CA HIS A 9 11.11 -23.88 -27.47
C HIS A 9 10.57 -24.95 -26.49
N VAL A 10 10.80 -24.83 -25.19
CA VAL A 10 10.40 -25.80 -24.16
C VAL A 10 8.95 -25.56 -23.69
N SER A 11 8.40 -24.36 -23.85
CA SER A 11 7.04 -24.03 -23.39
C SER A 11 5.94 -24.66 -24.26
N THR A 12 6.12 -24.70 -25.58
CA THR A 12 5.07 -25.16 -26.51
C THR A 12 4.87 -26.67 -26.50
N ALA A 13 5.94 -27.45 -26.31
CA ALA A 13 5.86 -28.92 -26.24
C ALA A 13 5.25 -29.41 -24.92
N PHE A 14 5.54 -28.73 -23.80
CA PHE A 14 4.96 -29.06 -22.49
C PHE A 14 3.48 -28.66 -22.42
N LEU A 15 3.12 -27.52 -23.02
CA LEU A 15 1.72 -27.10 -23.15
C LEU A 15 0.91 -28.06 -24.03
N LEU A 16 1.47 -28.59 -25.13
CA LEU A 16 0.78 -29.59 -25.97
C LEU A 16 0.68 -30.97 -25.34
N HIS A 17 1.69 -31.42 -24.57
CA HIS A 17 1.63 -32.71 -23.87
C HIS A 17 0.63 -32.66 -22.71
N CYS A 18 0.62 -31.56 -21.94
CA CYS A 18 -0.40 -31.32 -20.93
C CYS A 18 -1.81 -31.22 -21.54
N TYR A 19 -1.98 -30.60 -22.71
CA TYR A 19 -3.28 -30.50 -23.42
C TYR A 19 -3.87 -31.86 -23.82
N CYS A 20 -3.03 -32.87 -24.06
CA CYS A 20 -3.45 -34.19 -24.55
C CYS A 20 -3.99 -35.10 -23.43
N GLU A 21 -3.46 -34.99 -22.21
CA GLU A 21 -4.09 -35.58 -21.01
C GLU A 21 -5.27 -34.73 -20.48
N TRP A 22 -5.29 -33.43 -20.80
CA TRP A 22 -6.30 -32.42 -20.42
C TRP A 22 -7.72 -32.69 -20.91
N CYS A 23 -7.86 -33.29 -22.10
CA CYS A 23 -9.17 -33.50 -22.72
C CYS A 23 -9.92 -34.71 -22.13
N LYS A 24 -9.24 -35.56 -21.35
CA LYS A 24 -9.82 -36.78 -20.76
C LYS A 24 -10.40 -36.58 -19.36
N MET A 25 -10.19 -35.44 -18.71
CA MET A 25 -10.69 -35.18 -17.37
C MET A 25 -11.88 -34.22 -17.40
N GLY A 26 -13.08 -34.75 -17.14
CA GLY A 26 -14.36 -34.04 -17.08
C GLY A 26 -14.50 -33.10 -15.87
N LYS A 27 -13.53 -32.22 -15.64
CA LYS A 27 -13.53 -31.25 -14.55
C LYS A 27 -14.24 -29.95 -14.94
N SER A 28 -14.88 -29.31 -13.96
CA SER A 28 -15.60 -28.04 -14.14
C SER A 28 -14.62 -26.90 -14.51
N GLY A 29 -15.14 -25.80 -15.09
CA GLY A 29 -14.30 -24.64 -15.47
C GLY A 29 -13.51 -24.03 -14.31
N GLU A 30 -13.99 -24.20 -13.08
CA GLU A 30 -13.38 -23.68 -11.86
C GLU A 30 -12.18 -24.52 -11.39
N GLU A 31 -12.30 -25.85 -11.46
CA GLU A 31 -11.16 -26.76 -11.23
C GLU A 31 -10.09 -26.62 -12.31
N LYS A 32 -10.49 -26.30 -13.55
CA LYS A 32 -9.58 -26.05 -14.67
C LYS A 32 -8.77 -24.77 -14.45
N ALA A 33 -9.39 -23.69 -13.99
CA ALA A 33 -8.68 -22.44 -13.69
C ALA A 33 -7.66 -22.62 -12.55
N LYS A 34 -8.03 -23.38 -11.52
CA LYS A 34 -7.19 -23.64 -10.36
C LYS A 34 -5.90 -24.39 -10.71
N ALA A 35 -5.99 -25.45 -11.51
CA ALA A 35 -4.84 -26.27 -11.94
C ALA A 35 -3.81 -25.52 -12.80
N ILE A 36 -4.22 -24.45 -13.50
CA ILE A 36 -3.32 -23.64 -14.33
C ILE A 36 -2.63 -22.55 -13.49
N SER A 37 -3.30 -22.03 -12.46
CA SER A 37 -2.79 -20.95 -11.61
C SER A 37 -1.86 -21.40 -10.47
N GLU A 38 -2.06 -22.61 -9.94
CA GLU A 38 -1.31 -23.14 -8.78
C GLU A 38 0.23 -23.19 -8.97
N PRO A 39 0.78 -23.57 -10.14
CA PRO A 39 2.23 -23.58 -10.35
C PRO A 39 2.85 -22.17 -10.43
N LEU A 40 2.05 -21.15 -10.76
CA LEU A 40 2.50 -19.76 -10.94
C LEU A 40 2.30 -18.90 -9.68
N LEU A 41 1.50 -19.39 -8.72
CA LEU A 41 1.19 -18.71 -7.45
C LEU A 41 2.43 -18.27 -6.65
N PRO A 42 3.50 -19.07 -6.52
CA PRO A 42 4.73 -18.65 -5.84
C PRO A 42 5.44 -17.49 -6.56
N LEU A 43 5.42 -17.50 -7.89
CA LEU A 43 6.02 -16.45 -8.71
C LEU A 43 5.23 -15.14 -8.60
N ILE A 44 3.90 -15.22 -8.64
CA ILE A 44 2.98 -14.08 -8.46
C ILE A 44 3.14 -13.49 -7.05
N SER A 45 3.27 -14.33 -6.02
CA SER A 45 3.53 -13.90 -4.64
C SER A 45 4.88 -13.19 -4.49
N SER A 46 5.93 -13.69 -5.15
CA SER A 46 7.25 -13.04 -5.13
C SER A 46 7.30 -11.69 -5.85
N LEU A 47 6.38 -11.45 -6.79
CA LEU A 47 6.26 -10.20 -7.55
C LEU A 47 5.25 -9.21 -6.94
N GLN A 48 4.47 -9.65 -5.96
CA GLN A 48 3.44 -8.87 -5.27
C GLN A 48 3.96 -7.55 -4.66
N PRO A 49 5.17 -7.49 -4.05
CA PRO A 49 5.72 -6.23 -3.52
C PRO A 49 5.95 -5.16 -4.58
N LEU A 50 6.31 -5.55 -5.81
CA LEU A 50 6.60 -4.61 -6.91
C LEU A 50 5.31 -3.99 -7.49
N ILE A 51 4.16 -4.65 -7.33
CA ILE A 51 2.88 -4.20 -7.88
C ILE A 51 2.22 -3.15 -6.97
N ASN A 52 2.48 -3.19 -5.66
CA ASN A 52 1.82 -2.31 -4.67
C ASN A 52 2.63 -1.06 -4.27
N MET A 53 3.78 -0.82 -4.88
CA MET A 53 4.68 0.27 -4.50
C MET A 53 4.08 1.67 -4.72
N PHE A 54 3.87 2.46 -3.67
CA PHE A 54 3.45 3.86 -3.74
C PHE A 54 4.67 4.78 -3.71
N ILE A 55 4.86 5.61 -4.75
CA ILE A 55 5.95 6.60 -4.79
C ILE A 55 5.43 7.92 -5.38
N GLY A 56 5.96 9.01 -4.82
CA GLY A 56 5.78 10.36 -5.31
C GLY A 56 4.96 11.22 -4.36
N GLU A 57 4.90 12.50 -4.67
CA GLU A 57 4.16 13.52 -3.92
C GLU A 57 3.12 14.17 -4.85
N TYR A 58 1.89 14.31 -4.36
CA TYR A 58 0.76 14.83 -5.13
C TYR A 58 -0.05 15.78 -4.25
N THR A 59 -0.56 16.88 -4.82
CA THR A 59 -1.43 17.81 -4.11
C THR A 59 -2.87 17.66 -4.59
N HIS A 60 -3.79 17.52 -3.64
CA HIS A 60 -5.23 17.46 -3.87
C HIS A 60 -5.96 18.36 -2.87
N ASN A 61 -7.25 18.59 -3.11
CA ASN A 61 -8.09 19.30 -2.15
C ASN A 61 -9.10 18.35 -1.52
N LEU A 62 -9.45 18.62 -0.27
CA LEU A 62 -10.65 18.11 0.38
C LEU A 62 -11.87 18.88 -0.12
N ASP A 63 -12.95 18.15 -0.36
CA ASP A 63 -14.26 18.74 -0.60
C ASP A 63 -14.99 19.02 0.72
N ASP A 64 -16.11 19.73 0.64
CA ASP A 64 -16.93 20.13 1.80
C ASP A 64 -17.46 18.93 2.60
N LYS A 65 -17.50 17.74 2.00
CA LYS A 65 -17.95 16.50 2.64
C LYS A 65 -16.80 15.68 3.21
N GLY A 66 -15.58 16.20 3.19
CA GLY A 66 -14.40 15.47 3.68
C GLY A 66 -13.88 14.42 2.71
N ARG A 67 -14.26 14.46 1.43
CA ARG A 67 -13.75 13.54 0.41
C ARG A 67 -12.57 14.15 -0.32
N MET A 68 -11.63 13.32 -0.72
CA MET A 68 -10.49 13.74 -1.53
C MET A 68 -10.19 12.74 -2.63
N ALA A 69 -9.69 13.24 -3.77
CA ALA A 69 -9.23 12.38 -4.85
C ALA A 69 -7.89 11.74 -4.50
N LEU A 70 -7.76 10.44 -4.80
CA LEU A 70 -6.47 9.76 -4.75
C LEU A 70 -5.73 9.96 -6.08
N PRO A 71 -4.38 10.03 -6.08
CA PRO A 71 -3.59 10.04 -7.31
C PRO A 71 -3.94 8.85 -8.20
N ALA A 72 -4.12 9.09 -9.50
CA ALA A 72 -4.57 8.04 -10.44
C ALA A 72 -3.67 6.79 -10.41
N LYS A 73 -2.36 6.97 -10.24
CA LYS A 73 -1.37 5.89 -10.13
C LYS A 73 -1.53 5.00 -8.89
N PHE A 74 -2.22 5.47 -7.86
CA PHE A 74 -2.42 4.74 -6.60
C PHE A 74 -3.74 3.96 -6.60
N ARG A 75 -4.75 4.42 -7.34
CA ARG A 75 -6.10 3.84 -7.36
C ARG A 75 -6.11 2.36 -7.73
N SER A 76 -5.37 1.96 -8.77
CA SER A 76 -5.30 0.56 -9.22
C SER A 76 -4.68 -0.37 -8.18
N LYS A 77 -3.79 0.15 -7.32
CA LYS A 77 -3.08 -0.63 -6.31
C LYS A 77 -3.92 -0.86 -5.05
N LEU A 78 -4.83 0.06 -4.75
CA LEU A 78 -5.75 -0.06 -3.62
C LEU A 78 -6.92 -1.01 -3.90
N ARG A 79 -7.16 -1.40 -5.16
CA ARG A 79 -8.17 -2.42 -5.53
C ARG A 79 -9.60 -2.11 -5.06
N GLY A 80 -9.93 -0.82 -4.92
CA GLY A 80 -11.29 -0.36 -4.62
C GLY A 80 -11.55 0.00 -3.16
N SER A 81 -10.70 -0.40 -2.23
CA SER A 81 -10.82 -0.03 -0.81
C SER A 81 -9.45 0.28 -0.21
N ALA A 82 -9.45 0.91 0.96
CA ALA A 82 -8.23 1.24 1.68
C ALA A 82 -8.49 1.28 3.17
N ILE A 83 -7.42 1.22 3.96
CA ILE A 83 -7.51 1.37 5.41
C ILE A 83 -6.80 2.65 5.79
N ILE A 84 -7.53 3.57 6.41
CA ILE A 84 -6.98 4.84 6.89
C ILE A 84 -6.81 4.77 8.40
N THR A 85 -5.67 5.18 8.91
CA THR A 85 -5.44 5.34 10.35
C THR A 85 -4.61 6.58 10.65
N ARG A 86 -4.44 6.89 11.93
CA ARG A 86 -3.53 7.92 12.42
C ARG A 86 -2.08 7.53 12.08
N GLY A 87 -1.34 8.47 11.51
CA GLY A 87 0.09 8.35 11.27
C GLY A 87 0.91 8.95 12.41
N LEU A 88 2.22 8.96 12.24
CA LEU A 88 3.10 9.79 13.07
C LEU A 88 3.09 11.23 12.56
N ASP A 89 3.58 12.18 13.36
CA ASP A 89 3.72 13.59 12.95
C ASP A 89 2.40 14.27 12.52
N ALA A 90 1.27 13.84 13.10
CA ALA A 90 -0.07 14.35 12.80
C ALA A 90 -0.47 14.24 11.32
N CYS A 91 -0.03 13.19 10.62
CA CYS A 91 -0.54 12.81 9.31
C CYS A 91 -1.50 11.61 9.42
N LEU A 92 -2.11 11.22 8.29
CA LEU A 92 -2.86 9.96 8.20
C LEU A 92 -2.08 8.96 7.36
N PHE A 93 -2.09 7.69 7.75
CA PHE A 93 -1.60 6.61 6.91
C PHE A 93 -2.75 5.95 6.18
N VAL A 94 -2.52 5.60 4.92
CA VAL A 94 -3.45 4.85 4.07
C VAL A 94 -2.73 3.61 3.55
N PHE A 95 -3.35 2.45 3.76
CA PHE A 95 -2.81 1.15 3.39
C PHE A 95 -3.74 0.42 2.43
N THR A 96 -3.15 -0.52 1.69
CA THR A 96 -3.92 -1.65 1.14
C THR A 96 -4.32 -2.58 2.28
N ALA A 97 -5.36 -3.39 2.09
CA ALA A 97 -5.74 -4.41 3.08
C ALA A 97 -4.58 -5.35 3.43
N GLU A 98 -3.79 -5.76 2.43
CA GLU A 98 -2.64 -6.66 2.61
C GLU A 98 -1.53 -6.03 3.48
N GLU A 99 -1.16 -4.77 3.22
CA GLU A 99 -0.11 -4.11 4.01
C GLU A 99 -0.60 -3.74 5.42
N TRP A 100 -1.89 -3.45 5.56
CA TRP A 100 -2.49 -3.26 6.87
C TRP A 100 -2.45 -4.53 7.71
N GLU A 101 -2.82 -5.68 7.14
CA GLU A 101 -2.80 -6.96 7.85
C GLU A 101 -1.39 -7.26 8.39
N LYS A 102 -0.36 -7.12 7.54
CA LYS A 102 1.05 -7.27 7.94
C LYS A 102 1.45 -6.33 9.08
N LEU A 103 0.95 -5.09 9.08
CA LEU A 103 1.23 -4.13 10.15
C LEU A 103 0.46 -4.47 11.42
N ALA A 104 -0.81 -4.83 11.31
CA ALA A 104 -1.69 -5.18 12.42
C ALA A 104 -1.15 -6.39 13.19
N GLU A 105 -0.70 -7.43 12.47
CA GLU A 105 -0.05 -8.61 13.06
C GLU A 105 1.18 -8.23 13.89
N LYS A 106 2.04 -7.35 13.36
CA LYS A 106 3.20 -6.84 14.09
C LYS A 106 2.79 -6.07 15.34
N LEU A 107 1.77 -5.22 15.24
CA LEU A 107 1.28 -4.43 16.37
C LEU A 107 0.72 -5.31 17.49
N VAL A 108 -0.11 -6.32 17.16
CA VAL A 108 -0.68 -7.22 18.18
C VAL A 108 0.37 -8.15 18.78
N SER A 109 1.50 -8.37 18.11
CA SER A 109 2.64 -9.13 18.65
C SER A 109 3.46 -8.36 19.69
N LEU A 110 3.25 -7.04 19.84
CA LEU A 110 3.99 -6.24 20.79
C LEU A 110 3.68 -6.63 22.26
N PRO A 111 4.66 -6.54 23.18
CA PRO A 111 4.46 -6.93 24.56
C PRO A 111 3.34 -6.13 25.26
N ILE A 112 2.28 -6.83 25.70
CA ILE A 112 1.15 -6.20 26.41
C ILE A 112 1.55 -5.61 27.77
N THR A 113 2.70 -6.01 28.34
CA THR A 113 3.19 -5.51 29.62
C THR A 113 3.77 -4.10 29.52
N GLN A 114 4.22 -3.69 28.33
CA GLN A 114 4.83 -2.38 28.11
C GLN A 114 3.78 -1.30 27.83
N ALA A 115 3.80 -0.21 28.59
CA ALA A 115 2.82 0.87 28.46
C ALA A 115 2.84 1.52 27.05
N ASN A 116 4.03 1.77 26.52
CA ASN A 116 4.20 2.37 25.19
C ASN A 116 3.66 1.47 24.08
N SER A 117 3.93 0.16 24.13
CA SER A 117 3.39 -0.82 23.19
C SER A 117 1.87 -0.84 23.17
N ARG A 118 1.23 -0.85 24.35
CA ARG A 118 -0.23 -0.78 24.46
C ARG A 118 -0.78 0.54 23.91
N ALA A 119 -0.13 1.66 24.24
CA ALA A 119 -0.55 2.99 23.80
C ALA A 119 -0.47 3.11 22.27
N PHE A 120 0.64 2.68 21.67
CA PHE A 120 0.85 2.72 20.22
C PHE A 120 -0.12 1.79 19.48
N THR A 121 -0.31 0.56 19.97
CA THR A 121 -1.28 -0.39 19.39
C THR A 121 -2.69 0.19 19.39
N ARG A 122 -3.11 0.83 20.50
CA ARG A 122 -4.43 1.50 20.58
C ARG A 122 -4.52 2.67 19.62
N LEU A 123 -3.49 3.52 19.56
CA LEU A 123 -3.45 4.67 18.66
C LEU A 123 -3.67 4.26 17.20
N MET A 124 -2.95 3.22 16.76
CA MET A 124 -2.99 2.74 15.38
C MET A 124 -4.25 1.92 15.07
N LEU A 125 -4.58 0.91 15.88
CA LEU A 125 -5.67 -0.02 15.57
C LEU A 125 -7.05 0.58 15.87
N ALA A 126 -7.22 1.27 17.00
CA ALA A 126 -8.51 1.89 17.32
C ALA A 126 -8.80 3.14 16.48
N GLY A 127 -7.75 3.74 15.90
CA GLY A 127 -7.87 4.85 14.96
C GLY A 127 -8.16 4.42 13.53
N ALA A 128 -8.06 3.13 13.20
CA ALA A 128 -8.18 2.63 11.83
C ALA A 128 -9.64 2.52 11.37
N MET A 129 -9.87 2.77 10.08
CA MET A 129 -11.17 2.66 9.44
C MET A 129 -11.01 2.16 8.00
N ASP A 130 -11.86 1.20 7.63
CA ASP A 130 -12.02 0.79 6.23
C ASP A 130 -12.76 1.89 5.44
N VAL A 131 -12.24 2.23 4.28
CA VAL A 131 -12.86 3.19 3.36
C VAL A 131 -12.96 2.62 1.96
N GLU A 132 -14.07 2.94 1.30
CA GLU A 132 -14.30 2.57 -0.10
C GLU A 132 -13.87 3.71 -1.04
N ILE A 133 -13.33 3.34 -2.19
CA ILE A 133 -12.96 4.25 -3.26
C ILE A 133 -14.16 4.38 -4.21
N ASP A 134 -14.69 5.58 -4.33
CA ASP A 134 -15.83 5.82 -5.22
C ASP A 134 -15.44 5.69 -6.71
N LYS A 135 -16.45 5.71 -7.60
CA LYS A 135 -16.26 5.62 -9.06
C LYS A 135 -15.39 6.75 -9.64
N GLN A 136 -15.21 7.86 -8.93
CA GLN A 136 -14.38 8.99 -9.33
C GLN A 136 -12.94 8.86 -8.79
N GLY A 137 -12.64 7.84 -7.99
CA GLY A 137 -11.35 7.62 -7.36
C GLY A 137 -11.14 8.46 -6.12
N ARG A 138 -12.21 8.81 -5.40
CA ARG A 138 -12.16 9.56 -4.14
C ARG A 138 -12.41 8.64 -2.95
N ILE A 139 -11.84 9.02 -1.82
CA ILE A 139 -12.11 8.43 -0.50
C ILE A 139 -12.76 9.47 0.40
N LEU A 140 -13.64 9.03 1.29
CA LEU A 140 -14.13 9.84 2.39
C LEU A 140 -13.15 9.71 3.56
N VAL A 141 -12.59 10.82 4.04
CA VAL A 141 -11.74 10.82 5.22
C VAL A 141 -12.64 11.08 6.45
N PRO A 142 -12.75 10.13 7.40
CA PRO A 142 -13.56 10.29 8.60
C PRO A 142 -13.21 11.57 9.39
N ASP A 143 -14.22 12.22 9.95
CA ASP A 143 -14.08 13.52 10.63
C ASP A 143 -13.01 13.51 11.74
N TYR A 144 -13.01 12.47 12.57
CA TYR A 144 -12.04 12.33 13.66
C TYR A 144 -10.59 12.16 13.18
N LEU A 145 -10.38 11.65 11.96
CA LEU A 145 -9.06 11.56 11.33
C LEU A 145 -8.68 12.88 10.69
N ARG A 146 -9.63 13.59 10.07
CA ARG A 146 -9.40 14.94 9.56
C ARG A 146 -9.00 15.89 10.68
N GLU A 147 -9.71 15.85 11.81
CA GLU A 147 -9.42 16.65 12.99
C GLU A 147 -8.02 16.31 13.56
N TYR A 148 -7.72 15.02 13.71
CA TYR A 148 -6.42 14.56 14.20
C TYR A 148 -5.26 15.08 13.34
N ALA A 149 -5.38 15.00 12.02
CA ALA A 149 -4.33 15.39 11.09
C ALA A 149 -4.39 16.88 10.66
N GLY A 150 -5.33 17.64 11.21
CA GLY A 150 -5.54 19.05 10.85
C GLY A 150 -5.86 19.27 9.37
N LEU A 151 -6.50 18.30 8.70
CA LEU A 151 -6.78 18.39 7.27
C LEU A 151 -7.94 19.36 7.01
N THR A 152 -7.62 20.52 6.44
CA THR A 152 -8.61 21.59 6.19
C THR A 152 -9.03 21.65 4.72
N LYS A 153 -8.12 22.05 3.83
CA LYS A 153 -8.40 22.28 2.41
C LYS A 153 -7.39 21.58 1.51
N GLY A 154 -6.12 21.96 1.60
CA GLY A 154 -5.06 21.40 0.79
C GLY A 154 -4.47 20.15 1.44
N VAL A 155 -4.50 19.03 0.73
CA VAL A 155 -3.91 17.76 1.19
C VAL A 155 -2.76 17.37 0.29
N VAL A 156 -1.60 17.09 0.89
CA VAL A 156 -0.48 16.46 0.22
C VAL A 156 -0.54 14.96 0.45
N VAL A 157 -0.46 14.20 -0.65
CA VAL A 157 -0.48 12.75 -0.70
C VAL A 157 0.92 12.27 -1.05
N THR A 158 1.58 11.58 -0.14
CA THR A 158 2.94 11.05 -0.34
C THR A 158 2.89 9.53 -0.39
N GLY A 159 3.60 8.93 -1.35
CA GLY A 159 3.79 7.49 -1.43
C GLY A 159 5.14 7.10 -0.82
N LEU A 160 5.12 6.24 0.20
CA LEU A 160 6.29 5.75 0.92
C LEU A 160 6.38 4.22 0.82
N TYR A 161 6.51 3.73 -0.41
CA TYR A 161 6.63 2.32 -0.78
C TYR A 161 5.41 1.47 -0.40
N ASN A 162 5.25 1.10 0.86
CA ASN A 162 4.18 0.22 1.33
C ASN A 162 2.93 0.97 1.86
N ARG A 163 3.04 2.29 2.03
CA ARG A 163 1.93 3.13 2.52
C ARG A 163 1.84 4.43 1.74
N ILE A 164 0.68 5.06 1.88
CA ILE A 164 0.46 6.44 1.49
C ILE A 164 0.32 7.25 2.78
N GLU A 165 0.80 8.49 2.80
CA GLU A 165 0.51 9.43 3.88
C GLU A 165 -0.29 10.62 3.35
N LEU A 166 -1.23 11.10 4.17
CA LEU A 166 -2.04 12.27 3.90
C LEU A 166 -1.69 13.35 4.91
N TRP A 167 -1.25 14.49 4.40
CA TRP A 167 -0.78 15.61 5.19
C TRP A 167 -1.57 16.86 4.86
N ASP A 168 -1.80 17.70 5.86
CA ASP A 168 -2.14 19.10 5.58
C ASP A 168 -0.97 19.77 4.84
N SER A 169 -1.29 20.59 3.85
CA SER A 169 -0.26 21.16 2.97
C SER A 169 0.71 22.10 3.70
N GLU A 170 0.26 22.82 4.71
CA GLU A 170 1.11 23.72 5.49
C GLU A 170 1.99 22.92 6.46
N GLN A 171 1.40 21.92 7.14
CA GLN A 171 2.15 21.02 8.00
C GLN A 171 3.23 20.25 7.24
N TRP A 172 2.90 19.73 6.05
CA TRP A 172 3.88 19.06 5.19
C TRP A 172 5.02 19.98 4.77
N LYS A 173 4.71 21.22 4.38
CA LYS A 173 5.73 22.21 4.01
C LYS A 173 6.67 22.49 5.18
N ALA A 174 6.12 22.70 6.38
CA ALA A 174 6.91 22.94 7.58
C ALA A 174 7.81 21.74 7.93
N TYR A 175 7.24 20.53 7.90
CA TYR A 175 7.99 19.28 8.10
C TYR A 175 9.13 19.15 7.09
N LYS A 176 8.83 19.32 5.79
CA LYS A 176 9.80 19.19 4.72
C LYS A 176 10.94 20.19 4.85
N THR A 177 10.64 21.48 5.05
CA THR A 177 11.69 22.51 5.24
C THR A 177 12.60 22.18 6.41
N LYS A 178 12.04 21.71 7.53
CA LYS A 178 12.83 21.28 8.69
C LYS A 178 13.71 20.08 8.36
N THR A 179 13.16 19.07 7.71
CA THR A 179 13.88 17.81 7.40
C THR A 179 14.96 18.01 6.34
N GLU A 180 14.70 18.81 5.31
CA GLU A 180 15.68 19.14 4.26
C GLU A 180 16.88 19.91 4.86
N ALA A 181 16.64 20.83 5.79
CA ALA A 181 17.70 21.56 6.48
C ALA A 181 18.58 20.66 7.37
N SER A 182 18.09 19.49 7.77
CA SER A 182 18.81 18.50 8.58
C SER A 182 19.20 17.24 7.80
N SER A 183 19.10 17.27 6.47
CA SER A 183 19.25 16.07 5.63
C SER A 183 20.63 15.41 5.76
N ASP A 184 21.70 16.19 5.82
CA ASP A 184 23.07 15.68 5.99
C ASP A 184 23.25 14.99 7.36
N GLU A 185 22.77 15.61 8.44
CA GLU A 185 22.85 15.04 9.79
C GLU A 185 22.02 13.75 9.92
N ILE A 186 20.85 13.71 9.27
CA ILE A 186 20.02 12.50 9.21
C ILE A 186 20.76 11.40 8.45
N ALA A 187 21.36 11.71 7.30
CA ALA A 187 22.11 10.74 6.51
C ALA A 187 23.30 10.16 7.28
N GLU A 188 24.05 10.99 8.01
CA GLU A 188 25.15 10.53 8.87
C GLU A 188 24.68 9.55 9.94
N LYS A 189 23.57 9.85 10.61
CA LYS A 189 22.97 8.95 11.63
C LYS A 189 22.43 7.64 11.04
N LEU A 190 22.05 7.64 9.77
CA LEU A 190 21.55 6.44 9.08
C LEU A 190 22.68 5.54 8.58
N SER A 191 23.89 6.06 8.37
CA SER A 191 25.06 5.23 8.05
C SER A 191 25.31 4.15 9.12
N ASP A 192 24.98 4.43 10.37
CA ASP A 192 25.08 3.47 11.49
C ASP A 192 24.07 2.31 11.39
N LEU A 193 23.01 2.48 10.59
CA LEU A 193 21.98 1.47 10.33
C LEU A 193 22.23 0.67 9.05
N GLY A 194 23.36 0.90 8.36
CA GLY A 194 23.77 0.13 7.18
C GLY A 194 22.97 0.45 5.91
N ILE A 195 22.43 1.65 5.82
CA ILE A 195 21.75 2.22 4.64
C ILE A 195 22.54 3.41 4.12
#